data_AF-A0A9D4D651-F1
#
_entry.id   AF-A0A9D4D651-F1
#
_cell.length_a   1.000
_cell.length_b   1.000
_cell.length_c   1.000
_cell.angle_alpha   90.00
_cell.angle_beta   90.00
_cell.angle_gamma   90.00
#
_symmetry.space_group_name_H-M   'P 1'
#
loop_
_entity.id
_entity.type
_entity.pdbx_description
1 polymer ?
#
loop_
_entity_poly.entity_id
_entity_poly.type
_entity_poly.pdbx_seq_one_letter_code
_entity_poly.pdbx_strand_id
1 'polypeptide(L)'
;MAVISPELEMSASPKLRLVANRKRRDVDGNEVDLALSFKQQKFVKRYSDETPHIRHKRESYEPGAWSRMQLIRQQFYNIKADNCLTYLQTDSTQLYLPGDAAYGVHAQFEPQGRTALRLSHFLSNFMQNVDEYEQFGNLKGDRRLNETHIFGEVLAMVMGDFKIISAGAYFDQYKFRIAPNVNTTDPRYSATLTREYFGPFAYRIQNPGDGLDAYRAIDSAGLTTKYDDELWFRRMKQRWATNFHSLKKFIDKPMIRSSPNSTSSIRFEHYPISYRAPSYEDGEWLRPEFKCDGRVNDWVATYVVPFFGLNSVKTQIEFKGVVTVDVKLKELDISQCPADFYVANAFKNTAKCDFASQYCVPLPGKGFEQGAYKCECRQGYEYPFQDLSWFFHGQTMEEEYSKKVQGNPNRYDTLKCRIAGASGLTVSWVLLLVALATRLLWKPSVL
;
A
#
# COMPACT_ATOMS: atom_id res chain seq x y z
N MET A 1 28.74 -27.34 -6.67
CA MET A 1 29.72 -26.36 -7.19
C MET A 1 29.02 -25.01 -7.29
N ALA A 2 29.59 -24.02 -6.59
CA ALA A 2 29.33 -22.57 -6.59
C ALA A 2 27.89 -22.06 -6.84
N VAL A 3 27.26 -21.60 -5.75
CA VAL A 3 26.13 -20.65 -5.76
C VAL A 3 26.72 -19.26 -6.04
N ILE A 4 26.31 -18.63 -7.15
CA ILE A 4 26.67 -17.25 -7.49
C ILE A 4 25.43 -16.39 -7.22
N SER A 5 25.50 -15.54 -6.22
CA SER A 5 24.55 -14.46 -5.94
C SER A 5 24.80 -13.28 -6.90
N PRO A 6 23.77 -12.59 -7.42
CA PRO A 6 23.97 -11.37 -8.19
C PRO A 6 24.22 -10.19 -7.24
N GLU A 7 25.32 -9.47 -7.48
CA GLU A 7 25.66 -8.21 -6.84
C GLU A 7 24.63 -7.12 -7.17
N LEU A 8 24.21 -6.42 -6.12
CA LEU A 8 23.36 -5.24 -6.15
C LEU A 8 24.21 -4.06 -6.66
N GLU A 9 24.04 -3.63 -7.91
CA GLU A 9 24.64 -2.39 -8.41
C GLU A 9 24.09 -1.19 -7.62
N MET A 10 24.89 -0.67 -6.69
CA MET A 10 24.67 0.63 -6.07
C MET A 10 24.80 1.72 -7.14
N SER A 11 23.73 2.48 -7.35
CA SER A 11 23.77 3.66 -8.22
C SER A 11 24.75 4.68 -7.65
N ALA A 12 25.83 4.92 -8.41
CA ALA A 12 26.82 5.91 -8.10
C ALA A 12 26.18 7.31 -8.16
N SER A 13 26.23 8.04 -7.05
CA SER A 13 25.94 9.46 -7.01
C SER A 13 26.90 10.22 -7.96
N PRO A 14 26.46 11.32 -8.59
CA PRO A 14 27.29 12.02 -9.56
C PRO A 14 28.50 12.63 -8.85
N LYS A 15 29.70 12.20 -9.26
CA LYS A 15 30.98 12.78 -8.83
C LYS A 15 31.01 14.27 -9.23
N LEU A 16 30.88 15.15 -8.25
CA LEU A 16 31.21 16.56 -8.38
C LEU A 16 32.63 16.69 -8.94
N ARG A 17 32.78 17.22 -10.15
CA ARG A 17 34.07 17.68 -10.68
C ARG A 17 34.56 18.80 -9.77
N LEU A 18 35.64 18.55 -9.05
CA LEU A 18 36.39 19.59 -8.34
C LEU A 18 36.96 20.55 -9.39
N VAL A 19 36.31 21.70 -9.54
CA VAL A 19 36.85 22.84 -10.27
C VAL A 19 38.06 23.33 -9.48
N ALA A 20 39.23 23.33 -10.11
CA ALA A 20 40.46 23.83 -9.51
C ALA A 20 40.26 25.27 -8.99
N ASN A 21 40.64 25.50 -7.74
CA ASN A 21 40.49 26.78 -7.04
C ASN A 21 41.16 27.92 -7.83
N ARG A 22 40.35 28.75 -8.49
CA ARG A 22 40.76 30.09 -8.91
C ARG A 22 40.73 30.99 -7.67
N LYS A 23 41.90 31.44 -7.21
CA LYS A 23 42.02 32.46 -6.16
C LYS A 23 41.26 33.72 -6.60
N ARG A 24 40.28 34.16 -5.81
CA ARG A 24 39.63 35.46 -6.02
C ARG A 24 40.52 36.57 -5.46
N ARG A 25 40.66 37.63 -6.24
CA ARG A 25 41.26 38.90 -5.82
C ARG A 25 40.12 39.91 -5.61
N ASP A 26 40.26 40.77 -4.62
CA ASP A 26 39.31 41.86 -4.40
C ASP A 26 39.48 42.98 -5.44
N VAL A 27 38.58 43.96 -5.44
CA VAL A 27 38.54 45.08 -6.41
C VAL A 27 39.86 45.88 -6.44
N ASP A 28 40.59 45.88 -5.33
CA ASP A 28 41.90 46.54 -5.19
C ASP A 28 43.11 45.61 -5.44
N GLY A 29 42.89 44.36 -5.87
CA GLY A 29 43.94 43.48 -6.39
C GLY A 29 44.69 42.60 -5.37
N ASN A 30 44.32 42.62 -4.09
CA ASN A 30 44.98 41.80 -3.05
C ASN A 30 44.45 40.35 -3.03
N GLU A 31 45.33 39.38 -2.73
CA GLU A 31 44.96 37.96 -2.53
C GLU A 31 44.36 37.76 -1.13
N VAL A 32 43.17 37.14 -1.08
CA VAL A 32 42.49 36.80 0.18
C VAL A 32 42.72 35.31 0.47
N ASP A 33 43.40 35.01 1.58
CA ASP A 33 43.68 33.63 2.00
C ASP A 33 42.43 32.93 2.55
N LEU A 34 42.08 31.79 1.93
CA LEU A 34 40.87 31.04 2.21
C LEU A 34 41.08 30.01 3.33
N ALA A 35 41.40 30.49 4.53
CA ALA A 35 41.42 29.65 5.74
C ALA A 35 40.09 29.79 6.50
N LEU A 36 39.02 29.16 5.97
CA LEU A 36 37.72 29.13 6.65
C LEU A 36 37.44 27.76 7.28
N SER A 37 37.70 27.73 8.58
CA SER A 37 37.06 26.90 9.60
C SER A 37 35.61 26.54 9.24
N PHE A 38 35.31 25.23 9.18
CA PHE A 38 33.97 24.66 9.02
C PHE A 38 33.04 24.87 10.25
N LYS A 39 33.33 25.84 11.12
CA LYS A 39 32.44 26.22 12.22
C LYS A 39 31.72 27.52 11.87
N GLN A 40 30.40 27.39 11.75
CA GLN A 40 29.40 28.46 11.59
C GLN A 40 29.28 29.03 10.18
N GLN A 41 28.57 28.30 9.30
CA GLN A 41 27.82 28.97 8.23
C GLN A 41 26.75 29.86 8.87
N LYS A 42 27.07 31.12 9.13
CA LYS A 42 26.10 32.13 9.56
C LYS A 42 25.22 32.50 8.36
N PHE A 43 23.92 32.52 8.56
CA PHE A 43 22.94 33.00 7.57
C PHE A 43 23.26 34.44 7.19
N VAL A 44 23.62 34.67 5.92
CA VAL A 44 23.86 36.02 5.37
C VAL A 44 22.55 36.50 4.77
N LYS A 45 21.96 37.54 5.37
CA LYS A 45 20.78 38.23 4.83
C LYS A 45 21.15 38.90 3.50
N ARG A 46 20.36 38.71 2.44
CA ARG A 46 20.47 39.46 1.17
C ARG A 46 19.72 40.79 1.20
N TYR A 47 18.71 40.91 2.06
CA TYR A 47 17.90 42.11 2.25
C TYR A 47 17.75 42.44 3.73
N SER A 48 17.53 43.72 4.07
CA SER A 48 17.43 44.19 5.48
C SER A 48 16.40 43.39 6.29
N ASP A 49 15.33 42.95 5.62
CA ASP A 49 14.15 42.35 6.24
C ASP A 49 14.14 40.81 6.16
N GLU A 50 15.17 40.18 5.60
CA GLU A 50 15.27 38.72 5.60
C GLU A 50 15.54 38.22 7.01
N THR A 51 14.60 37.44 7.55
CA THR A 51 14.81 36.66 8.78
C THR A 51 15.31 35.27 8.40
N PRO A 52 16.19 34.65 9.20
CA PRO A 52 16.52 33.25 9.01
C PRO A 52 15.23 32.44 9.17
N HIS A 53 14.69 31.93 8.07
CA HIS A 53 13.68 30.89 8.12
C HIS A 53 14.37 29.60 8.60
N ILE A 54 14.57 29.49 9.90
CA ILE A 54 14.81 28.20 10.53
C ILE A 54 13.50 27.43 10.35
N ARG A 55 13.44 26.57 9.33
CA ARG A 55 12.42 25.54 9.26
C ARG A 55 12.67 24.63 10.47
N HIS A 56 12.04 24.94 11.59
CA HIS A 56 11.80 23.93 12.59
C HIS A 56 11.04 22.81 11.89
N LYS A 57 11.65 21.63 11.84
CA LYS A 57 10.99 20.40 11.41
C LYS A 57 9.71 20.33 12.26
N ARG A 58 8.53 20.48 11.65
CA ARG A 58 7.23 20.51 12.34
C ARG A 58 6.89 19.11 12.85
N GLU A 59 7.67 18.63 13.80
CA GLU A 59 7.31 17.50 14.63
C GLU A 59 6.41 18.06 15.74
N SER A 60 5.21 18.49 15.37
CA SER A 60 4.28 19.13 16.28
C SER A 60 2.87 18.60 16.06
N TYR A 61 2.19 18.34 17.17
CA TYR A 61 0.77 18.07 17.22
C TYR A 61 -0.03 19.24 16.62
N GLU A 62 -0.97 18.94 15.73
CA GLU A 62 -1.82 19.94 15.08
C GLU A 62 -3.28 19.78 15.52
N PRO A 63 -3.87 20.75 16.25
CA PRO A 63 -5.25 20.65 16.73
C PRO A 63 -6.30 20.51 15.62
N GLY A 64 -6.09 21.17 14.47
CA GLY A 64 -6.99 21.09 13.32
C GLY A 64 -6.94 19.73 12.60
N ALA A 65 -5.77 19.09 12.55
CA ALA A 65 -5.65 17.72 12.05
C ALA A 65 -6.38 16.73 12.96
N TRP A 66 -6.31 16.95 14.28
CA TRP A 66 -7.03 16.13 15.25
C TRP A 66 -8.55 16.26 15.11
N SER A 67 -9.09 17.46 14.94
CA SER A 67 -10.55 17.63 14.74
C SER A 67 -11.02 16.96 13.44
N ARG A 68 -10.26 17.10 12.34
CA ARG A 68 -10.52 16.39 11.07
C ARG A 68 -10.51 14.87 11.26
N MET A 69 -9.51 14.34 11.96
CA MET A 69 -9.43 12.91 12.28
C MET A 69 -10.65 12.44 13.08
N GLN A 70 -11.09 13.19 14.09
CA GLN A 70 -12.27 12.83 14.88
C GLN A 70 -13.54 12.77 14.03
N LEU A 71 -13.71 13.68 13.05
CA LEU A 71 -14.85 13.63 12.12
C LEU A 71 -14.84 12.35 11.27
N ILE A 72 -13.69 12.02 10.67
CA ILE A 72 -13.52 10.77 9.88
C ILE A 72 -13.83 9.55 10.75
N ARG A 73 -13.32 9.55 11.98
CA ARG A 73 -13.53 8.47 12.94
C ARG A 73 -15.02 8.33 13.32
N GLN A 74 -15.68 9.45 13.63
CA GLN A 74 -17.11 9.46 13.94
C GLN A 74 -17.93 8.93 12.77
N GLN A 75 -17.64 9.38 11.54
CA GLN A 75 -18.28 8.86 10.34
C GLN A 75 -18.09 7.34 10.19
N PHE A 76 -16.86 6.86 10.40
CA PHE A 76 -16.52 5.43 10.32
C PHE A 76 -17.32 4.57 11.31
N TYR A 77 -17.50 5.01 12.57
CA TYR A 77 -18.23 4.22 13.59
C TYR A 77 -19.75 4.44 13.59
N ASN A 78 -20.23 5.59 13.10
CA ASN A 78 -21.67 5.90 13.08
C ASN A 78 -22.39 5.15 11.96
N ILE A 79 -21.74 4.98 10.82
CA ILE A 79 -22.31 4.24 9.68
C ILE A 79 -22.16 2.74 9.96
N LYS A 80 -23.31 2.07 10.04
CA LYS A 80 -23.45 0.63 10.23
C LYS A 80 -24.41 0.06 9.20
N ALA A 81 -24.44 -1.27 9.10
CA ALA A 81 -25.34 -2.00 8.21
C ALA A 81 -26.81 -1.56 8.34
N ASP A 82 -27.28 -1.31 9.56
CA ASP A 82 -28.69 -0.98 9.83
C ASP A 82 -29.08 0.41 9.30
N ASN A 83 -28.13 1.36 9.31
CA ASN A 83 -28.38 2.76 8.97
C ASN A 83 -27.94 3.13 7.55
N CYS A 84 -27.21 2.27 6.84
CA CYS A 84 -26.59 2.66 5.58
C CYS A 84 -27.62 3.01 4.48
N LEU A 85 -28.79 2.37 4.48
CA LEU A 85 -29.84 2.61 3.50
C LEU A 85 -30.45 4.02 3.62
N THR A 86 -30.51 4.58 4.83
CA THR A 86 -31.04 5.94 5.03
C THR A 86 -30.05 7.00 4.52
N TYR A 87 -28.76 6.77 4.70
CA TYR A 87 -27.70 7.61 4.13
C TYR A 87 -27.67 7.52 2.61
N LEU A 88 -27.87 6.33 2.03
CA LEU A 88 -27.93 6.16 0.58
C LEU A 88 -29.04 7.01 -0.07
N GLN A 89 -30.18 7.17 0.61
CA GLN A 89 -31.32 7.94 0.12
C GLN A 89 -31.21 9.45 0.38
N THR A 90 -30.61 9.83 1.52
CA THR A 90 -30.52 11.25 1.91
C THR A 90 -29.27 11.92 1.36
N ASP A 91 -28.10 11.32 1.55
CA ASP A 91 -26.81 11.87 1.15
C ASP A 91 -25.77 10.75 0.97
N SER A 92 -25.63 10.28 -0.28
CA SER A 92 -24.70 9.21 -0.65
C SER A 92 -23.23 9.59 -0.44
N THR A 93 -22.90 10.88 -0.30
CA THR A 93 -21.51 11.31 -0.10
C THR A 93 -20.94 10.88 1.25
N GLN A 94 -21.81 10.67 2.24
CA GLN A 94 -21.42 10.21 3.57
C GLN A 94 -21.00 8.73 3.61
N LEU A 95 -21.35 7.95 2.58
CA LEU A 95 -20.85 6.59 2.43
C LEU A 95 -19.41 6.54 1.92
N TYR A 96 -18.81 7.69 1.57
CA TYR A 96 -17.43 7.78 1.15
C TYR A 96 -16.57 8.50 2.20
N LEU A 97 -15.42 7.91 2.54
CA LEU A 97 -14.38 8.60 3.30
C LEU A 97 -13.49 9.41 2.36
N PRO A 98 -12.81 10.46 2.85
CA PRO A 98 -11.89 11.19 1.99
C PRO A 98 -10.69 10.29 1.60
N GLY A 99 -10.12 10.50 0.41
CA GLY A 99 -9.10 9.60 -0.14
C GLY A 99 -7.80 9.53 0.69
N ASP A 100 -7.50 10.58 1.45
CA ASP A 100 -6.37 10.65 2.39
C ASP A 100 -6.58 9.80 3.66
N ALA A 101 -7.79 9.31 3.92
CA ALA A 101 -8.06 8.32 4.97
C ALA A 101 -7.56 6.92 4.56
N ALA A 102 -7.38 6.66 3.27
CA ALA A 102 -6.80 5.43 2.72
C ALA A 102 -5.26 5.50 2.58
N TYR A 103 -4.60 6.34 3.38
CA TYR A 103 -3.15 6.47 3.32
C TYR A 103 -2.46 5.12 3.59
N GLY A 104 -1.53 4.74 2.70
CA GLY A 104 -0.76 3.50 2.83
C GLY A 104 -1.45 2.24 2.30
N VAL A 105 -2.69 2.31 1.80
CA VAL A 105 -3.43 1.17 1.24
C VAL A 105 -2.64 0.44 0.17
N HIS A 106 -2.01 1.18 -0.75
CA HIS A 106 -1.25 0.60 -1.87
C HIS A 106 -0.10 -0.31 -1.44
N ALA A 107 0.50 -0.07 -0.26
CA ALA A 107 1.61 -0.83 0.27
C ALA A 107 1.14 -1.93 1.24
N GLN A 108 0.18 -1.62 2.11
CA GLN A 108 -0.30 -2.58 3.12
C GLN A 108 -1.16 -3.70 2.51
N PHE A 109 -2.02 -3.35 1.55
CA PHE A 109 -2.92 -4.29 0.88
C PHE A 109 -2.40 -4.74 -0.49
N GLU A 110 -1.11 -4.54 -0.76
CA GLU A 110 -0.48 -5.02 -1.98
C GLU A 110 -0.70 -6.52 -2.24
N PRO A 111 -0.61 -7.43 -1.25
CA PRO A 111 -0.87 -8.85 -1.47
C PRO A 111 -2.30 -9.11 -1.98
N GLN A 112 -3.30 -8.43 -1.41
CA GLN A 112 -4.70 -8.55 -1.80
C GLN A 112 -4.95 -7.96 -3.19
N GLY A 113 -4.33 -6.81 -3.52
CA GLY A 113 -4.40 -6.28 -4.88
C GLY A 113 -3.72 -7.20 -5.91
N ARG A 114 -2.65 -7.88 -5.53
CA ARG A 114 -1.96 -8.87 -6.38
C ARG A 114 -2.80 -10.12 -6.65
N THR A 115 -3.76 -10.49 -5.80
CA THR A 115 -4.69 -11.61 -6.12
C THR A 115 -5.63 -11.23 -7.27
N ALA A 116 -6.10 -9.97 -7.31
CA ALA A 116 -6.85 -9.43 -8.45
C ALA A 116 -5.99 -9.39 -9.72
N LEU A 117 -4.73 -8.95 -9.57
CA LEU A 117 -3.76 -8.90 -10.67
C LEU A 117 -3.50 -10.30 -11.24
N ARG A 118 -3.39 -11.35 -10.39
CA ARG A 118 -3.27 -12.75 -10.82
C ARG A 118 -4.42 -13.14 -11.75
N LEU A 119 -5.66 -12.85 -11.36
CA LEU A 119 -6.82 -13.18 -12.19
C LEU A 119 -6.84 -12.37 -13.49
N SER A 120 -6.49 -11.08 -13.44
CA SER A 120 -6.35 -10.25 -14.63
C SER A 120 -5.30 -10.80 -15.60
N HIS A 121 -4.15 -11.26 -15.11
CA HIS A 121 -3.12 -11.90 -15.91
C HIS A 121 -3.58 -13.21 -16.51
N PHE A 122 -4.24 -14.06 -15.73
CA PHE A 122 -4.81 -15.32 -16.21
C PHE A 122 -5.78 -15.06 -17.36
N LEU A 123 -6.75 -14.16 -17.17
CA LEU A 123 -7.73 -13.79 -18.19
C LEU A 123 -7.05 -13.17 -19.42
N SER A 124 -6.03 -12.34 -19.22
CA SER A 124 -5.33 -11.68 -20.32
C SER A 124 -4.50 -12.65 -21.15
N ASN A 125 -3.80 -13.57 -20.51
CA ASN A 125 -3.06 -14.64 -21.15
C ASN A 125 -4.01 -15.55 -21.94
N PHE A 126 -5.08 -16.01 -21.28
CA PHE A 126 -6.06 -16.90 -21.87
C PHE A 126 -6.69 -16.30 -23.15
N MET A 127 -7.19 -15.06 -23.08
CA MET A 127 -7.88 -14.43 -24.22
C MET A 127 -6.96 -13.93 -25.33
N GLN A 128 -5.65 -13.91 -25.12
CA GLN A 128 -4.68 -13.54 -26.16
C GLN A 128 -4.06 -14.76 -26.84
N ASN A 129 -3.86 -15.86 -26.11
CA ASN A 129 -3.09 -17.00 -26.58
C ASN A 129 -3.91 -18.25 -26.89
N VAL A 130 -5.10 -18.42 -26.31
CA VAL A 130 -5.91 -19.62 -26.54
C VAL A 130 -6.72 -19.49 -27.84
N ASP A 131 -6.52 -20.43 -28.75
CA ASP A 131 -7.34 -20.61 -29.93
C ASP A 131 -8.12 -21.94 -29.86
N GLU A 132 -9.45 -21.84 -30.02
CA GLU A 132 -10.38 -22.97 -29.89
C GLU A 132 -10.25 -24.01 -31.01
N TYR A 133 -9.69 -23.60 -32.15
CA TYR A 133 -9.52 -24.44 -33.34
C TYR A 133 -8.10 -24.99 -33.50
N GLU A 134 -7.19 -24.66 -32.57
CA GLU A 134 -5.80 -25.12 -32.66
C GLU A 134 -5.71 -26.62 -32.33
N GLN A 135 -5.02 -27.35 -33.20
CA GLN A 135 -4.71 -28.77 -33.03
C GLN A 135 -3.23 -28.97 -33.26
N PHE A 136 -2.52 -29.38 -32.21
CA PHE A 136 -1.08 -29.61 -32.25
C PHE A 136 -0.79 -31.10 -32.11
N GLY A 137 -0.70 -31.79 -33.25
CA GLY A 137 -0.54 -33.25 -33.28
C GLY A 137 -1.67 -33.95 -32.52
N ASN A 138 -1.33 -34.59 -31.39
CA ASN A 138 -2.30 -35.27 -30.51
C ASN A 138 -2.91 -34.35 -29.44
N LEU A 139 -2.43 -33.11 -29.31
CA LEU A 139 -2.92 -32.14 -28.34
C LEU A 139 -3.96 -31.25 -29.00
N LYS A 140 -5.06 -31.01 -28.30
CA LYS A 140 -6.09 -30.05 -28.71
C LYS A 140 -5.93 -28.79 -27.88
N GLY A 141 -6.11 -27.64 -28.52
CA GLY A 141 -6.21 -26.36 -27.84
C GLY A 141 -7.32 -26.38 -26.80
N ASP A 142 -7.19 -25.51 -25.81
CA ASP A 142 -8.21 -25.36 -24.78
C ASP A 142 -9.48 -24.76 -25.39
N ARG A 143 -10.63 -25.08 -24.80
CA ARG A 143 -11.93 -24.56 -25.21
C ARG A 143 -12.21 -23.23 -24.52
N ARG A 144 -13.30 -22.57 -24.92
CA ARG A 144 -13.78 -21.33 -24.27
C ARG A 144 -13.93 -21.50 -22.75
N LEU A 145 -13.64 -20.43 -22.01
CA LEU A 145 -13.91 -20.37 -20.57
C LEU A 145 -15.40 -20.56 -20.31
N ASN A 146 -15.71 -21.49 -19.40
CA ASN A 146 -17.07 -21.67 -18.92
C ASN A 146 -17.38 -20.64 -17.82
N GLU A 147 -18.66 -20.30 -17.65
CA GLU A 147 -19.11 -19.38 -16.60
C GLU A 147 -18.67 -19.88 -15.22
N THR A 148 -18.81 -21.20 -14.99
CA THR A 148 -18.44 -21.86 -13.73
C THR A 148 -16.95 -21.80 -13.42
N HIS A 149 -16.08 -21.76 -14.43
CA HIS A 149 -14.63 -21.62 -14.21
C HIS A 149 -14.32 -20.24 -13.63
N ILE A 150 -14.95 -19.20 -14.16
CA ILE A 150 -14.71 -17.83 -13.69
C ILE A 150 -15.35 -17.64 -12.30
N PHE A 151 -16.52 -18.20 -12.06
CA PHE A 151 -17.10 -18.25 -10.71
C PHE A 151 -16.16 -18.95 -9.71
N GLY A 152 -15.56 -20.08 -10.09
CA GLY A 152 -14.58 -20.78 -9.27
C GLY A 152 -13.36 -19.93 -8.94
N GLU A 153 -12.80 -19.22 -9.93
CA GLU A 153 -11.64 -18.35 -9.72
C GLU A 153 -11.95 -17.14 -8.83
N VAL A 154 -13.09 -16.48 -9.03
CA VAL A 154 -13.50 -15.34 -8.20
C VAL A 154 -13.81 -15.79 -6.77
N LEU A 155 -14.46 -16.94 -6.61
CA LEU A 155 -14.74 -17.52 -5.29
C LEU A 155 -13.44 -17.91 -4.57
N ALA A 156 -12.46 -18.48 -5.29
CA ALA A 156 -11.16 -18.84 -4.75
C ALA A 156 -10.36 -17.62 -4.25
N MET A 157 -10.53 -16.44 -4.87
CA MET A 157 -9.92 -15.21 -4.39
C MET A 157 -10.45 -14.81 -3.00
N VAL A 158 -11.76 -14.90 -2.78
CA VAL A 158 -12.37 -14.55 -1.49
C VAL A 158 -12.06 -15.61 -0.42
N MET A 159 -12.06 -16.90 -0.80
CA MET A 159 -11.72 -17.99 0.13
C MET A 159 -10.23 -18.03 0.50
N GLY A 160 -9.35 -17.56 -0.39
CA GLY A 160 -7.91 -17.65 -0.23
C GLY A 160 -7.30 -16.67 0.78
N ASP A 161 -8.02 -15.58 1.12
CA ASP A 161 -7.53 -14.56 2.06
C ASP A 161 -8.68 -14.03 2.93
N PHE A 162 -8.51 -14.12 4.25
CA PHE A 162 -9.48 -13.65 5.23
C PHE A 162 -9.65 -12.12 5.26
N LYS A 163 -8.72 -11.35 4.70
CA LYS A 163 -8.81 -9.89 4.60
C LYS A 163 -9.77 -9.44 3.51
N ILE A 164 -9.92 -10.27 2.47
CA ILE A 164 -10.81 -10.02 1.34
C ILE A 164 -12.25 -10.29 1.78
N ILE A 165 -13.14 -9.32 1.56
CA ILE A 165 -14.58 -9.49 1.82
C ILE A 165 -15.28 -9.96 0.57
N SER A 166 -14.93 -9.35 -0.56
CA SER A 166 -15.55 -9.63 -1.84
C SER A 166 -14.56 -9.43 -2.98
N ALA A 167 -14.83 -10.10 -4.09
CA ALA A 167 -14.08 -9.99 -5.32
C ALA A 167 -15.04 -10.14 -6.50
N GLY A 168 -14.71 -9.54 -7.63
CA GLY A 168 -15.50 -9.66 -8.85
C GLY A 168 -14.65 -9.66 -10.10
N ALA A 169 -15.14 -10.30 -11.15
CA ALA A 169 -14.58 -10.17 -12.50
C ALA A 169 -15.70 -9.75 -13.45
N TYR A 170 -15.63 -8.50 -13.92
CA TYR A 170 -16.67 -7.85 -14.69
C TYR A 170 -16.25 -7.72 -16.14
N PHE A 171 -16.98 -8.37 -17.05
CA PHE A 171 -16.73 -8.29 -18.48
C PHE A 171 -17.45 -7.09 -19.08
N ASP A 172 -16.82 -6.42 -20.04
CA ASP A 172 -17.49 -5.38 -20.83
C ASP A 172 -18.56 -6.01 -21.75
N GLN A 173 -19.45 -5.16 -22.26
CA GLN A 173 -20.59 -5.56 -23.05
C GLN A 173 -20.18 -6.46 -24.23
N TYR A 174 -20.83 -7.62 -24.36
CA TYR A 174 -20.59 -8.61 -25.40
C TYR A 174 -19.14 -9.14 -25.48
N LYS A 175 -18.33 -8.98 -24.42
CA LYS A 175 -16.94 -9.48 -24.38
C LYS A 175 -16.81 -10.90 -23.86
N PHE A 176 -17.84 -11.42 -23.18
CA PHE A 176 -17.86 -12.81 -22.72
C PHE A 176 -18.55 -13.72 -23.74
N ARG A 177 -17.84 -14.77 -24.18
CA ARG A 177 -18.34 -15.79 -25.11
C ARG A 177 -18.66 -17.06 -24.35
N ILE A 178 -19.91 -17.49 -24.39
CA ILE A 178 -20.36 -18.73 -23.75
C ILE A 178 -19.91 -19.92 -24.60
N ALA A 179 -19.59 -21.03 -23.93
CA ALA A 179 -19.39 -22.31 -24.58
C ALA A 179 -20.75 -22.87 -25.07
N PRO A 180 -20.88 -23.32 -26.33
CA PRO A 180 -22.13 -23.91 -26.81
C PRO A 180 -22.51 -25.16 -26.00
N ASN A 181 -23.81 -25.36 -25.76
CA ASN A 181 -24.36 -26.52 -25.02
C ASN A 181 -24.11 -27.86 -25.74
N VAL A 182 -23.90 -27.81 -27.05
CA VAL A 182 -23.54 -28.95 -27.87
C VAL A 182 -22.08 -28.79 -28.29
N ASN A 183 -21.32 -29.89 -28.29
CA ASN A 183 -19.94 -29.96 -28.78
C ASN A 183 -19.86 -29.74 -30.31
N THR A 184 -20.40 -28.65 -30.81
CA THR A 184 -20.42 -28.32 -32.24
C THR A 184 -19.28 -27.35 -32.52
N THR A 185 -18.35 -27.77 -33.37
CA THR A 185 -17.20 -26.96 -33.81
C THR A 185 -17.52 -26.04 -34.97
N ASP A 186 -18.79 -25.95 -35.40
CA ASP A 186 -19.19 -25.15 -36.56
C ASP A 186 -19.02 -23.64 -36.30
N PRO A 187 -18.20 -22.94 -37.09
CA PRO A 187 -18.01 -21.49 -36.95
C PRO A 187 -19.29 -20.67 -37.15
N ARG A 188 -20.31 -21.25 -37.82
CA ARG A 188 -21.61 -20.61 -38.07
C ARG A 188 -22.43 -20.39 -36.80
N TYR A 189 -22.27 -21.23 -35.77
CA TYR A 189 -22.93 -21.06 -34.47
C TYR A 189 -22.10 -20.21 -33.49
N SER A 190 -20.87 -19.84 -33.87
CA SER A 190 -19.94 -19.06 -33.03
C SER A 190 -20.41 -17.64 -32.72
N ALA A 191 -21.20 -17.05 -33.62
CA ALA A 191 -21.63 -15.65 -33.55
C ALA A 191 -22.82 -15.40 -32.60
N THR A 192 -23.51 -16.44 -32.11
CA THR A 192 -24.80 -16.29 -31.40
C THR A 192 -24.73 -16.56 -29.89
N LEU A 193 -23.53 -16.77 -29.32
CA LEU A 193 -23.35 -17.15 -27.91
C LEU A 193 -22.58 -16.12 -27.08
N THR A 194 -22.58 -14.84 -27.47
CA THR A 194 -22.05 -13.78 -26.60
C THR A 194 -23.09 -13.35 -25.60
N ARG A 195 -22.73 -13.30 -24.33
CA ARG A 195 -23.59 -12.75 -23.28
C ARG A 195 -23.47 -11.23 -23.28
N GLU A 196 -24.59 -10.52 -23.11
CA GLU A 196 -24.57 -9.05 -23.06
C GLU A 196 -23.73 -8.57 -21.88
N TYR A 197 -24.03 -9.07 -20.67
CA TYR A 197 -23.26 -8.80 -19.45
C TYR A 197 -22.93 -10.09 -18.73
N PHE A 198 -21.73 -10.14 -18.17
CA PHE A 198 -21.26 -11.24 -17.33
C PHE A 198 -20.32 -10.67 -16.27
N GLY A 199 -20.70 -10.79 -15.01
CA GLY A 199 -19.94 -10.23 -13.89
C GLY A 199 -20.02 -11.13 -12.65
N PRO A 200 -19.33 -12.27 -12.62
CA PRO A 200 -19.22 -13.07 -11.41
C PRO A 200 -18.67 -12.24 -10.25
N PHE A 201 -19.45 -12.16 -9.18
CA PHE A 201 -19.17 -11.44 -7.95
C PHE A 201 -19.32 -12.40 -6.77
N ALA A 202 -18.24 -12.61 -6.02
CA ALA A 202 -18.23 -13.41 -4.81
C ALA A 202 -18.05 -12.54 -3.58
N TYR A 203 -18.68 -12.93 -2.48
CA TYR A 203 -18.60 -12.25 -1.21
C TYR A 203 -18.68 -13.23 -0.05
N ARG A 204 -18.08 -12.82 1.06
CA ARG A 204 -18.07 -13.54 2.33
C ARG A 204 -19.22 -13.09 3.22
N ILE A 205 -19.88 -14.06 3.83
CA ILE A 205 -20.92 -13.88 4.84
C ILE A 205 -20.34 -14.32 6.18
N GLN A 206 -20.15 -13.36 7.08
CA GLN A 206 -19.70 -13.63 8.45
C GLN A 206 -20.90 -14.05 9.28
N ASN A 207 -20.94 -15.33 9.65
CA ASN A 207 -21.93 -15.86 10.58
C ASN A 207 -21.37 -15.79 12.01
N PRO A 208 -21.97 -15.00 12.91
CA PRO A 208 -21.45 -14.85 14.27
C PRO A 208 -21.64 -16.09 15.17
N GLY A 209 -22.43 -17.10 14.75
CA GLY A 209 -22.79 -18.26 15.58
C GLY A 209 -21.87 -19.47 15.46
N ASP A 210 -21.51 -19.89 14.25
CA ASP A 210 -20.86 -21.18 14.00
C ASP A 210 -19.34 -21.10 13.78
N GLY A 211 -18.77 -19.90 13.72
CA GLY A 211 -17.35 -19.66 13.46
C GLY A 211 -16.88 -20.06 12.04
N LEU A 212 -17.77 -20.57 11.19
CA LEU A 212 -17.53 -20.89 9.79
C LEU A 212 -18.01 -19.76 8.90
N ASP A 213 -17.07 -19.15 8.18
CA ASP A 213 -17.37 -18.17 7.13
C ASP A 213 -18.08 -18.87 5.97
N ALA A 214 -19.24 -18.36 5.57
CA ALA A 214 -19.96 -18.83 4.39
C ALA A 214 -19.59 -17.95 3.19
N TYR A 215 -19.53 -18.53 1.99
CA TYR A 215 -19.19 -17.82 0.77
C TYR A 215 -20.31 -17.97 -0.24
N ARG A 216 -20.66 -16.89 -0.94
CA ARG A 216 -21.63 -16.92 -2.03
C ARG A 216 -21.06 -16.21 -3.25
N ALA A 217 -21.42 -16.73 -4.42
CA ALA A 217 -21.12 -16.08 -5.69
C ALA A 217 -22.42 -15.88 -6.47
N ILE A 218 -22.57 -14.71 -7.07
CA ILE A 218 -23.71 -14.29 -7.87
C ILE A 218 -23.22 -13.60 -9.13
N ASP A 219 -24.05 -13.55 -10.17
CA ASP A 219 -23.76 -12.72 -11.32
C ASP A 219 -24.27 -11.29 -11.07
N SER A 220 -23.38 -10.31 -11.06
CA SER A 220 -23.74 -8.90 -10.91
C SER A 220 -24.58 -8.38 -12.08
N ALA A 221 -24.54 -9.03 -13.24
CA ALA A 221 -25.42 -8.69 -14.36
C ALA A 221 -26.92 -8.90 -14.04
N GLY A 222 -27.23 -9.76 -13.07
CA GLY A 222 -28.60 -10.01 -12.61
C GLY A 222 -29.11 -9.00 -11.58
N LEU A 223 -28.31 -8.00 -11.22
CA LEU A 223 -28.68 -6.95 -10.26
C LEU A 223 -29.46 -5.83 -10.93
N THR A 224 -30.21 -5.07 -10.11
CA THR A 224 -30.96 -3.89 -10.58
C THR A 224 -30.04 -2.78 -11.05
N THR A 225 -28.94 -2.55 -10.33
CA THR A 225 -27.87 -1.64 -10.72
C THR A 225 -26.85 -2.39 -11.55
N LYS A 226 -26.56 -1.87 -12.74
CA LYS A 226 -25.55 -2.46 -13.61
C LYS A 226 -24.16 -1.98 -13.20
N TYR A 227 -23.19 -2.89 -13.25
CA TYR A 227 -21.80 -2.59 -12.90
C TYR A 227 -21.08 -1.73 -13.94
N ASP A 228 -21.58 -1.63 -15.17
CA ASP A 228 -21.01 -0.78 -16.21
C ASP A 228 -21.36 0.70 -16.04
N ASP A 229 -22.42 0.98 -15.26
CA ASP A 229 -22.80 2.33 -14.89
C ASP A 229 -21.91 2.92 -13.77
N GLU A 230 -21.24 2.04 -13.02
CA GLU A 230 -20.36 2.42 -11.93
C GLU A 230 -19.16 3.24 -12.40
N LEU A 231 -18.81 4.24 -11.58
CA LEU A 231 -17.75 5.19 -11.92
C LEU A 231 -16.39 4.51 -12.12
N TRP A 232 -16.08 3.50 -11.31
CA TRP A 232 -14.82 2.78 -11.38
C TRP A 232 -14.69 1.96 -12.68
N PHE A 233 -15.78 1.35 -13.15
CA PHE A 233 -15.78 0.58 -14.40
C PHE A 233 -15.65 1.52 -15.60
N ARG A 234 -16.44 2.60 -15.64
CA ARG A 234 -16.39 3.61 -16.70
C ARG A 234 -15.03 4.28 -16.79
N ARG A 235 -14.42 4.65 -15.65
CA ARG A 235 -13.10 5.27 -15.62
C ARG A 235 -12.03 4.33 -16.17
N MET A 236 -12.05 3.05 -15.79
CA MET A 236 -11.13 2.05 -16.33
C MET A 236 -11.33 1.84 -17.83
N LYS A 237 -12.58 1.68 -18.28
CA LYS A 237 -12.91 1.53 -19.69
C LYS A 237 -12.42 2.73 -20.52
N GLN A 238 -12.63 3.95 -20.04
CA GLN A 238 -12.18 5.18 -20.71
C GLN A 238 -10.65 5.30 -20.73
N ARG A 239 -9.96 4.99 -19.63
CA ARG A 239 -8.49 5.02 -19.54
C ARG A 239 -7.84 4.10 -20.56
N TRP A 240 -8.45 2.93 -20.78
CA TRP A 240 -7.93 1.84 -21.62
C TRP A 240 -8.63 1.70 -22.97
N ALA A 241 -9.41 2.70 -23.40
CA ALA A 241 -10.10 2.66 -24.69
C ALA A 241 -9.13 2.68 -25.88
N THR A 242 -8.03 3.45 -25.78
CA THR A 242 -7.07 3.67 -26.87
C THR A 242 -5.61 3.48 -26.45
N ASN A 243 -5.29 3.69 -25.17
CA ASN A 243 -3.92 3.72 -24.68
C ASN A 243 -3.50 2.36 -24.08
N PHE A 244 -2.68 1.60 -24.80
CA PHE A 244 -2.16 0.29 -24.35
C PHE A 244 -0.64 0.27 -24.13
N HIS A 245 -0.02 1.45 -24.09
CA HIS A 245 1.44 1.58 -24.04
C HIS A 245 2.07 1.16 -22.71
N SER A 246 1.36 1.31 -21.58
CA SER A 246 1.90 0.92 -20.27
C SER A 246 1.85 -0.59 -20.00
N LEU A 247 1.15 -1.37 -20.82
CA LEU A 247 1.07 -2.82 -20.65
C LEU A 247 2.44 -3.48 -20.84
N LYS A 248 2.78 -4.35 -19.89
CA LYS A 248 4.01 -5.14 -19.97
C LYS A 248 3.77 -6.37 -20.84
N LYS A 249 4.74 -6.67 -21.70
CA LYS A 249 4.76 -7.89 -22.51
C LYS A 249 5.41 -9.02 -21.71
N PHE A 250 4.65 -10.05 -21.42
CA PHE A 250 5.12 -11.28 -20.81
C PHE A 250 5.42 -12.30 -21.92
N ILE A 251 6.51 -13.03 -21.78
CA ILE A 251 7.00 -13.98 -22.78
C ILE A 251 7.22 -15.31 -22.09
N ASP A 252 6.47 -16.32 -22.53
CA ASP A 252 6.59 -17.68 -22.07
C ASP A 252 7.18 -18.56 -23.18
N LYS A 253 8.05 -19.48 -22.76
CA LYS A 253 8.78 -20.39 -23.66
C LYS A 253 8.36 -21.84 -23.37
N PRO A 254 7.10 -22.22 -23.63
CA PRO A 254 6.61 -23.54 -23.29
C PRO A 254 7.28 -24.62 -24.15
N MET A 255 7.66 -25.70 -23.48
CA MET A 255 8.14 -26.93 -24.11
C MET A 255 7.08 -28.01 -23.88
N ILE A 256 6.74 -28.73 -24.93
CA ILE A 256 5.66 -29.72 -24.95
C ILE A 256 6.28 -31.11 -25.17
N ARG A 257 5.62 -32.16 -24.66
CA ARG A 257 6.03 -33.54 -24.91
C ARG A 257 5.69 -33.92 -26.35
N SER A 258 6.65 -34.50 -27.06
CA SER A 258 6.47 -34.95 -28.46
C SER A 258 5.57 -36.17 -28.60
N SER A 259 5.53 -37.03 -27.59
CA SER A 259 4.72 -38.24 -27.56
C SER A 259 4.02 -38.41 -26.20
N PRO A 260 2.88 -39.12 -26.13
CA PRO A 260 2.21 -39.45 -24.86
C PRO A 260 3.12 -40.18 -23.88
N ASN A 261 4.08 -40.96 -24.41
CA ASN A 261 5.06 -41.71 -23.63
C ASN A 261 6.28 -40.86 -23.20
N SER A 262 6.26 -39.54 -23.45
CA SER A 262 7.26 -38.57 -22.98
C SER A 262 8.71 -38.86 -23.43
N THR A 263 8.90 -39.25 -24.67
CA THR A 263 10.23 -39.61 -25.21
C THR A 263 11.15 -38.39 -25.46
N SER A 264 10.59 -37.22 -25.79
CA SER A 264 11.35 -35.99 -25.99
C SER A 264 10.49 -34.74 -25.77
N SER A 265 11.12 -33.60 -25.53
CA SER A 265 10.46 -32.29 -25.49
C SER A 265 10.69 -31.53 -26.79
N ILE A 266 9.62 -31.00 -27.35
CA ILE A 266 9.61 -30.16 -28.54
C ILE A 266 9.13 -28.75 -28.17
N ARG A 267 9.54 -27.76 -28.96
CA ARG A 267 9.00 -26.41 -28.82
C ARG A 267 7.54 -26.40 -29.23
N PHE A 268 6.73 -25.59 -28.55
CA PHE A 268 5.38 -25.30 -29.03
C PHE A 268 5.42 -24.62 -30.41
N GLU A 269 4.35 -24.74 -31.19
CA GLU A 269 4.24 -24.14 -32.52
C GLU A 269 4.37 -22.61 -32.45
N HIS A 270 3.64 -21.99 -31.52
CA HIS A 270 3.71 -20.55 -31.27
C HIS A 270 4.82 -20.22 -30.24
N TYR A 271 6.06 -20.62 -30.52
CA TYR A 271 7.20 -20.36 -29.64
C TYR A 271 7.99 -19.10 -30.07
N PRO A 272 8.16 -18.10 -29.17
CA PRO A 272 7.63 -17.99 -27.82
C PRO A 272 6.18 -17.46 -27.80
N ILE A 273 5.39 -17.90 -26.83
CA ILE A 273 4.06 -17.33 -26.57
C ILE A 273 4.27 -16.00 -25.84
N SER A 274 3.49 -14.98 -26.20
CA SER A 274 3.55 -13.73 -25.47
C SER A 274 2.20 -13.05 -25.37
N TYR A 275 1.88 -12.53 -24.20
CA TYR A 275 0.68 -11.72 -23.96
C TYR A 275 1.06 -10.38 -23.33
N ARG A 276 0.17 -9.40 -23.43
CA ARG A 276 0.29 -8.14 -22.70
C ARG A 276 -0.69 -8.10 -21.54
N ALA A 277 -0.21 -7.71 -20.37
CA ALA A 277 -1.02 -7.59 -19.17
C ALA A 277 -0.64 -6.33 -18.38
N PRO A 278 -1.54 -5.82 -17.54
CA PRO A 278 -1.25 -4.67 -16.71
C PRO A 278 -0.22 -5.01 -15.64
N SER A 279 0.50 -4.01 -15.17
CA SER A 279 1.28 -4.09 -13.95
C SER A 279 0.44 -3.73 -12.72
N TYR A 280 0.97 -3.90 -11.51
CA TYR A 280 0.28 -3.47 -10.29
C TYR A 280 -0.01 -1.96 -10.27
N GLU A 281 0.89 -1.15 -10.85
CA GLU A 281 0.75 0.31 -10.95
C GLU A 281 -0.33 0.76 -11.94
N ASP A 282 -0.73 -0.13 -12.86
CA ASP A 282 -1.82 0.14 -13.81
C ASP A 282 -3.22 -0.03 -13.17
N GLY A 283 -3.29 -0.75 -12.04
CA GLY A 283 -4.47 -0.82 -11.21
C GLY A 283 -4.59 0.40 -10.29
N GLU A 284 -5.80 0.63 -9.78
CA GLU A 284 -6.06 1.74 -8.85
C GLU A 284 -6.82 1.27 -7.61
N TRP A 285 -6.44 1.82 -6.45
CA TRP A 285 -7.24 1.75 -5.24
C TRP A 285 -8.24 2.89 -5.25
N LEU A 286 -9.52 2.54 -5.09
CA LEU A 286 -10.59 3.51 -4.99
C LEU A 286 -10.58 4.19 -3.63
N ARG A 287 -11.28 5.31 -3.56
CA ARG A 287 -11.62 5.97 -2.31
C ARG A 287 -12.41 4.99 -1.42
N PRO A 288 -12.14 4.92 -0.09
CA PRO A 288 -12.87 4.01 0.77
C PRO A 288 -14.35 4.33 0.82
N GLU A 289 -15.15 3.28 0.75
CA GLU A 289 -16.60 3.34 0.67
C GLU A 289 -17.22 2.36 1.65
N PHE A 290 -18.37 2.72 2.21
CA PHE A 290 -19.22 1.77 2.92
C PHE A 290 -20.19 1.14 1.93
N LYS A 291 -19.97 -0.14 1.61
CA LYS A 291 -20.91 -0.88 0.75
C LYS A 291 -22.21 -1.15 1.52
N CYS A 292 -23.35 -0.86 0.89
CA CYS A 292 -24.69 -0.98 1.48
C CYS A 292 -25.59 -1.88 0.62
N ASP A 293 -25.02 -2.94 0.06
CA ASP A 293 -25.72 -3.78 -0.94
C ASP A 293 -26.53 -4.92 -0.32
N GLY A 294 -26.58 -5.00 1.02
CA GLY A 294 -27.14 -6.11 1.78
C GLY A 294 -26.30 -7.40 1.72
N ARG A 295 -25.27 -7.43 0.86
CA ARG A 295 -24.31 -8.53 0.69
C ARG A 295 -23.02 -8.25 1.46
N VAL A 296 -22.49 -7.06 1.24
CA VAL A 296 -21.31 -6.51 1.92
C VAL A 296 -21.79 -5.24 2.62
N ASN A 297 -21.70 -5.23 3.94
CA ASN A 297 -22.16 -4.14 4.81
C ASN A 297 -21.02 -3.64 5.71
N ASP A 298 -19.89 -3.31 5.10
CA ASP A 298 -18.66 -2.93 5.80
C ASP A 298 -17.95 -1.80 5.03
N TRP A 299 -17.09 -1.07 5.74
CA TRP A 299 -16.13 -0.15 5.11
C TRP A 299 -15.06 -0.93 4.36
N VAL A 300 -14.92 -0.66 3.07
CA VAL A 300 -13.98 -1.35 2.20
C VAL A 300 -13.06 -0.40 1.44
N ALA A 301 -11.86 -0.88 1.19
CA ALA A 301 -10.98 -0.35 0.15
C ALA A 301 -11.04 -1.29 -1.06
N THR A 302 -11.40 -0.76 -2.22
CA THR A 302 -11.54 -1.55 -3.45
C THR A 302 -10.33 -1.34 -4.35
N TYR A 303 -9.66 -2.42 -4.72
CA TYR A 303 -8.66 -2.43 -5.77
C TYR A 303 -9.28 -2.84 -7.09
N VAL A 304 -8.91 -2.14 -8.16
CA VAL A 304 -9.50 -2.29 -9.50
C VAL A 304 -8.37 -2.47 -10.50
N VAL A 305 -8.42 -3.52 -11.32
CA VAL A 305 -7.40 -3.81 -12.34
C VAL A 305 -8.06 -4.27 -13.65
N PRO A 306 -7.66 -3.72 -14.82
CA PRO A 306 -8.25 -4.11 -16.09
C PRO A 306 -7.71 -5.47 -16.55
N PHE A 307 -8.35 -6.11 -17.53
CA PHE A 307 -7.78 -7.24 -18.26
C PHE A 307 -8.10 -7.17 -19.75
N PHE A 308 -7.24 -7.78 -20.57
CA PHE A 308 -7.20 -7.52 -22.02
C PHE A 308 -7.25 -8.80 -22.84
N GLY A 309 -7.89 -8.74 -24.00
CA GLY A 309 -7.95 -9.85 -24.95
C GLY A 309 -7.77 -9.34 -26.36
N LEU A 310 -7.70 -10.26 -27.32
CA LEU A 310 -7.67 -9.87 -28.72
C LEU A 310 -9.07 -9.47 -29.23
N ASN A 311 -9.09 -8.61 -30.24
CA ASN A 311 -10.29 -8.30 -31.02
C ASN A 311 -10.86 -9.55 -31.71
N SER A 312 -12.10 -9.48 -32.20
CA SER A 312 -12.75 -10.58 -32.94
C SER A 312 -11.93 -11.08 -34.14
N VAL A 313 -11.20 -10.17 -34.80
CA VAL A 313 -10.31 -10.44 -35.94
C VAL A 313 -8.89 -10.87 -35.49
N LYS A 314 -8.64 -10.94 -34.18
CA LYS A 314 -7.35 -11.33 -33.56
C LYS A 314 -6.12 -10.48 -33.94
N THR A 315 -6.32 -9.21 -34.30
CA THR A 315 -5.24 -8.33 -34.76
C THR A 315 -4.73 -7.33 -33.72
N GLN A 316 -5.60 -6.85 -32.85
CA GLN A 316 -5.30 -5.79 -31.87
C GLN A 316 -5.79 -6.18 -30.49
N ILE A 317 -5.12 -5.63 -29.48
CA ILE A 317 -5.48 -5.80 -28.06
C ILE A 317 -6.65 -4.86 -27.75
N GLU A 318 -7.59 -5.37 -26.96
CA GLU A 318 -8.79 -4.68 -26.57
C GLU A 318 -9.07 -4.91 -25.08
N PHE A 319 -9.62 -3.88 -24.45
CA PHE A 319 -10.14 -3.96 -23.09
C PHE A 319 -11.33 -4.92 -23.04
N LYS A 320 -11.25 -5.94 -22.17
CA LYS A 320 -12.30 -6.96 -22.04
C LYS A 320 -13.10 -6.83 -20.75
N GLY A 321 -12.55 -6.18 -19.73
CA GLY A 321 -13.21 -6.05 -18.45
C GLY A 321 -12.27 -5.66 -17.32
N VAL A 322 -12.76 -5.80 -16.10
CA VAL A 322 -12.11 -5.37 -14.86
C VAL A 322 -12.24 -6.46 -13.79
N VAL A 323 -11.18 -6.73 -13.05
CA VAL A 323 -11.22 -7.51 -11.80
C VAL A 323 -11.17 -6.56 -10.62
N THR A 324 -11.99 -6.80 -9.61
CA THR A 324 -11.98 -6.04 -8.35
C THR A 324 -11.76 -6.94 -7.14
N VAL A 325 -11.16 -6.37 -6.11
CA VAL A 325 -11.03 -6.97 -4.77
C VAL A 325 -11.37 -5.91 -3.74
N ASP A 326 -12.24 -6.25 -2.80
CA ASP A 326 -12.60 -5.42 -1.67
C ASP A 326 -11.97 -5.97 -0.39
N VAL A 327 -11.21 -5.11 0.29
CA VAL A 327 -10.52 -5.42 1.54
C VAL A 327 -11.17 -4.64 2.69
N LYS A 328 -11.29 -5.25 3.87
CA LYS A 328 -11.77 -4.57 5.08
C LYS A 328 -10.92 -3.35 5.40
N LEU A 329 -11.53 -2.16 5.41
CA LEU A 329 -10.83 -0.93 5.79
C LEU A 329 -10.38 -0.99 7.25
N LYS A 330 -11.11 -1.70 8.12
CA LYS A 330 -10.75 -1.90 9.54
C LYS A 330 -9.35 -2.49 9.74
N GLU A 331 -8.85 -3.24 8.76
CA GLU A 331 -7.53 -3.88 8.84
C GLU A 331 -6.38 -2.99 8.34
N LEU A 332 -6.69 -1.79 7.82
CA LEU A 332 -5.70 -0.83 7.37
C LEU A 332 -5.09 -0.11 8.58
N ASP A 333 -3.78 -0.19 8.73
CA ASP A 333 -3.07 0.54 9.79
C ASP A 333 -2.99 2.04 9.47
N ILE A 334 -3.45 2.84 10.41
CA ILE A 334 -3.37 4.31 10.34
C ILE A 334 -2.02 4.81 10.88
N SER A 335 -1.42 5.81 10.24
CA SER A 335 -0.24 6.51 10.74
C SER A 335 -0.58 7.88 11.30
N GLN A 336 -0.42 8.06 12.62
CA GLN A 336 -0.69 9.32 13.31
C GLN A 336 0.54 10.22 13.52
N CYS A 337 1.72 9.69 13.21
CA CYS A 337 2.97 10.39 13.44
C CYS A 337 3.13 11.62 12.52
N PRO A 338 4.01 12.57 12.88
CA PRO A 338 4.28 13.71 12.03
C PRO A 338 4.84 13.30 10.68
N ALA A 339 4.35 13.93 9.61
CA ALA A 339 4.78 13.68 8.23
C ALA A 339 4.83 14.99 7.44
N ASP A 340 5.51 14.97 6.30
CA ASP A 340 5.64 16.15 5.45
C ASP A 340 4.29 16.64 4.92
N PHE A 341 4.24 17.93 4.58
CA PHE A 341 3.00 18.57 4.12
C PHE A 341 2.42 17.90 2.86
N TYR A 342 3.27 17.50 1.90
CA TYR A 342 2.86 16.88 0.63
C TYR A 342 2.33 15.45 0.78
N VAL A 343 2.53 14.79 1.92
CA VAL A 343 2.02 13.44 2.16
C VAL A 343 0.53 13.54 2.49
N ALA A 344 -0.33 13.04 1.59
CA ALA A 344 -1.78 13.04 1.76
C ALA A 344 -2.22 11.96 2.76
N ASN A 345 -2.07 12.24 4.05
CA ASN A 345 -2.52 11.40 5.15
C ASN A 345 -3.46 12.21 6.05
N ALA A 346 -4.70 11.76 6.20
CA ALA A 346 -5.70 12.42 7.05
C ALA A 346 -5.33 12.41 8.54
N PHE A 347 -4.49 11.47 8.95
CA PHE A 347 -4.20 11.18 10.35
C PHE A 347 -2.85 11.71 10.83
N LYS A 348 -2.01 12.24 9.93
CA LYS A 348 -0.69 12.78 10.31
C LYS A 348 -0.81 13.93 11.31
N ASN A 349 0.24 14.14 12.09
CA ASN A 349 0.31 15.21 13.11
C ASN A 349 -0.77 15.11 14.22
N THR A 350 -1.39 13.95 14.42
CA THR A 350 -2.41 13.77 15.47
C THR A 350 -1.90 13.01 16.70
N ALA A 351 -0.71 12.40 16.62
CA ALA A 351 -0.08 11.72 17.74
C ALA A 351 0.11 12.65 18.95
N LYS A 352 -0.09 12.07 20.14
CA LYS A 352 -0.09 12.76 21.44
C LYS A 352 1.25 12.64 22.17
N CYS A 353 2.34 12.39 21.46
CA CYS A 353 3.67 12.37 22.04
C CYS A 353 4.09 13.77 22.54
N ASP A 354 4.91 13.81 23.58
CA ASP A 354 5.57 15.04 23.99
C ASP A 354 6.76 15.33 23.06
N PHE A 355 6.51 16.03 21.95
CA PHE A 355 7.54 16.32 20.94
C PHE A 355 8.72 17.19 21.42
N ALA A 356 8.71 17.67 22.67
CA ALA A 356 9.92 18.24 23.27
C ALA A 356 10.93 17.15 23.64
N SER A 357 10.46 16.10 24.32
CA SER A 357 11.28 15.01 24.88
C SER A 357 11.24 13.70 24.08
N GLN A 358 10.26 13.55 23.18
CA GLN A 358 9.94 12.31 22.46
C GLN A 358 9.86 12.52 20.94
N TYR A 359 9.90 11.43 20.19
CA TYR A 359 9.50 11.35 18.78
C TYR A 359 8.55 10.18 18.55
N CYS A 360 7.75 10.27 17.48
CA CYS A 360 6.70 9.30 17.17
C CYS A 360 7.16 8.28 16.13
N VAL A 361 6.86 7.00 16.36
CA VAL A 361 7.08 5.91 15.39
C VAL A 361 5.77 5.14 15.20
N PRO A 362 5.28 4.95 13.96
CA PRO A 362 4.04 4.20 13.70
C PRO A 362 4.24 2.71 14.01
N LEU A 363 3.17 2.05 14.49
CA LEU A 363 3.15 0.63 14.79
C LEU A 363 2.21 -0.10 13.82
N PRO A 364 2.68 -1.13 13.09
CA PRO A 364 1.83 -1.94 12.23
C PRO A 364 0.99 -2.95 13.04
N GLY A 365 -0.08 -3.48 12.44
CA GLY A 365 -0.94 -4.53 12.98
C GLY A 365 -1.95 -4.06 14.02
N LYS A 366 -2.31 -2.78 14.03
CA LYS A 366 -3.31 -2.18 14.93
C LYS A 366 -4.64 -1.86 14.24
N GLY A 367 -4.68 -1.93 12.92
CA GLY A 367 -5.86 -1.66 12.10
C GLY A 367 -6.25 -0.18 12.12
N PHE A 368 -7.51 0.08 11.77
CA PHE A 368 -8.08 1.40 11.60
C PHE A 368 -8.47 2.04 12.95
N GLU A 369 -7.55 2.02 13.90
CA GLU A 369 -7.73 2.53 15.26
C GLU A 369 -6.67 3.57 15.61
N GLN A 370 -7.05 4.55 16.43
CA GLN A 370 -6.10 5.51 16.98
C GLN A 370 -5.22 4.86 18.05
N GLY A 371 -4.02 5.40 18.27
CA GLY A 371 -3.02 4.86 19.19
C GLY A 371 -2.04 3.89 18.54
N ALA A 372 -2.09 3.72 17.21
CA ALA A 372 -1.19 2.87 16.41
C ALA A 372 0.22 3.47 16.24
N TYR A 373 0.82 3.94 17.33
CA TYR A 373 2.17 4.48 17.36
C TYR A 373 2.82 4.23 18.72
N LYS A 374 4.13 4.43 18.79
CA LYS A 374 4.89 4.53 20.03
C LYS A 374 5.62 5.87 20.09
N CYS A 375 5.71 6.42 21.30
CA CYS A 375 6.51 7.59 21.58
C CYS A 375 7.83 7.15 22.21
N GLU A 376 8.92 7.30 21.47
CA GLU A 376 10.28 6.97 21.91
C GLU A 376 10.98 8.24 22.41
N CYS A 377 11.85 8.10 23.41
CA CYS A 377 12.59 9.24 23.95
C CYS A 377 13.66 9.71 22.96
N ARG A 378 13.78 11.03 22.80
CA ARG A 378 14.87 11.64 22.02
C ARG A 378 16.21 11.44 22.71
N GLN A 379 17.29 11.55 21.94
CA GLN A 379 18.65 11.54 22.49
C GLN A 379 18.81 12.61 23.58
N GLY A 380 19.40 12.22 24.71
CA GLY A 380 19.53 13.08 25.90
C GLY A 380 18.33 13.03 26.85
N TYR A 381 17.28 12.28 26.51
CA TYR A 381 16.18 11.93 27.39
C TYR A 381 16.16 10.43 27.65
N GLU A 382 15.65 10.04 28.81
CA GLU A 382 15.48 8.65 29.21
C GLU A 382 14.03 8.36 29.62
N TYR A 383 13.64 7.11 29.43
CA TYR A 383 12.33 6.62 29.86
C TYR A 383 12.29 6.58 31.40
N PRO A 384 11.34 7.26 32.06
CA PRO A 384 11.40 7.47 33.51
C PRO A 384 10.91 6.27 34.33
N PHE A 385 10.17 5.33 33.73
CA PHE A 385 9.57 4.19 34.42
C PHE A 385 10.46 2.95 34.29
N GLN A 386 10.43 2.08 35.30
CA GLN A 386 11.22 0.83 35.33
C GLN A 386 10.38 -0.34 34.82
N ASP A 387 9.87 -0.21 33.60
CA ASP A 387 9.06 -1.23 32.93
C ASP A 387 9.92 -2.03 31.93
N LEU A 388 9.36 -3.13 31.42
CA LEU A 388 9.98 -3.91 30.34
C LEU A 388 10.01 -3.15 29.00
N SER A 389 9.22 -2.08 28.87
CA SER A 389 9.19 -1.19 27.72
C SER A 389 10.09 0.03 27.93
N TRP A 390 10.61 0.56 26.83
CA TRP A 390 11.46 1.77 26.79
C TRP A 390 10.78 2.93 26.04
N PHE A 391 9.48 2.81 25.81
CA PHE A 391 8.67 3.75 25.04
C PHE A 391 7.25 3.80 25.60
N PHE A 392 6.52 4.88 25.28
CA PHE A 392 5.10 5.00 25.61
C PHE A 392 4.24 4.47 24.48
N HIS A 393 3.28 3.59 24.80
CA HIS A 393 2.31 3.11 23.83
C HIS A 393 1.33 4.23 23.47
N GLY A 394 1.11 4.47 22.18
CA GLY A 394 0.20 5.49 21.67
C GLY A 394 -1.23 5.29 22.17
N GLN A 395 -1.68 4.04 22.31
CA GLN A 395 -2.99 3.74 22.90
C GLN A 395 -3.13 4.32 24.33
N THR A 396 -2.13 4.12 25.19
CA THR A 396 -2.10 4.71 26.54
C THR A 396 -2.06 6.25 26.49
N MET A 397 -1.31 6.83 25.54
CA MET A 397 -1.26 8.29 25.35
C MET A 397 -2.64 8.85 24.96
N GLU A 398 -3.33 8.23 24.01
CA GLU A 398 -4.67 8.64 23.56
C GLU A 398 -5.72 8.46 24.67
N GLU A 399 -5.65 7.37 25.42
CA GLU A 399 -6.56 7.11 26.55
C GLU A 399 -6.38 8.16 27.66
N GLU A 400 -5.15 8.42 28.12
CA GLU A 400 -4.89 9.43 29.15
C GLU A 400 -5.19 10.85 28.66
N TYR A 401 -4.96 11.14 27.38
CA TYR A 401 -5.37 12.41 26.77
C TYR A 401 -6.89 12.55 26.75
N SER A 402 -7.63 11.49 26.42
CA SER A 402 -9.09 11.51 26.41
C SER A 402 -9.67 11.79 27.81
N LYS A 403 -9.08 11.20 28.86
CA LYS A 403 -9.41 11.51 30.26
C LYS A 403 -9.12 12.96 30.59
N LYS A 404 -7.99 13.51 30.12
CA LYS A 404 -7.64 14.92 30.29
C LYS A 404 -8.65 15.86 29.65
N VAL A 405 -9.12 15.56 28.44
CA VAL A 405 -10.15 16.35 27.75
C VAL A 405 -11.50 16.26 28.48
N GLN A 406 -11.84 15.11 29.06
CA GLN A 406 -13.07 14.91 29.83
C GLN A 406 -13.03 15.51 31.25
N GLY A 407 -11.89 16.00 31.71
CA GLY A 407 -11.72 16.48 33.09
C GLY A 407 -11.59 15.37 34.14
N ASN A 408 -11.40 14.12 33.70
CA ASN A 408 -11.18 12.97 34.58
C ASN A 408 -9.73 12.95 35.10
N PRO A 409 -9.47 12.35 36.29
CA PRO A 409 -8.11 12.18 36.79
C PRO A 409 -7.28 11.36 35.78
N ASN A 410 -6.16 11.93 35.37
CA ASN A 410 -5.32 11.38 34.31
C ASN A 410 -3.84 11.53 34.66
N ARG A 411 -3.00 10.75 33.96
CA ARG A 411 -1.54 10.74 34.06
C ARG A 411 -0.86 11.29 32.81
N TYR A 412 -1.60 11.94 31.92
CA TYR A 412 -1.07 12.36 30.62
C TYR A 412 0.19 13.23 30.74
N ASP A 413 0.20 14.17 31.69
CA ASP A 413 1.33 15.10 31.88
C ASP A 413 2.60 14.44 32.46
N THR A 414 2.49 13.21 33.00
CA THR A 414 3.64 12.42 33.46
C THR A 414 4.20 11.50 32.37
N LEU A 415 3.48 11.29 31.26
CA LEU A 415 3.90 10.45 30.13
C LEU A 415 4.89 11.17 29.19
N LYS A 416 5.94 11.76 29.78
CA LYS A 416 7.03 12.45 29.09
C LYS A 416 8.38 11.85 29.47
N CYS A 417 9.37 11.96 28.61
CA CYS A 417 10.71 11.49 28.96
C CYS A 417 11.40 12.47 29.90
N ARG A 418 12.20 11.97 30.83
CA ARG A 418 13.01 12.82 31.72
C ARG A 418 14.37 13.08 31.06
N ILE A 419 15.03 14.19 31.41
CA ILE A 419 16.39 14.45 30.94
C ILE A 419 17.26 13.32 31.46
N ALA A 420 18.02 12.68 30.57
CA ALA A 420 18.92 11.61 30.95
C ALA A 420 19.87 12.13 32.00
N GLY A 421 19.81 11.56 33.21
CA GLY A 421 20.82 11.82 34.21
C GLY A 421 22.16 11.44 33.62
N ALA A 422 23.03 12.41 33.34
CA ALA A 422 24.44 12.10 33.25
C ALA A 422 24.75 11.36 34.55
N SER A 423 25.22 10.12 34.47
CA SER A 423 25.97 9.54 35.57
C SER A 423 27.12 10.51 35.77
N GLY A 424 26.92 11.48 36.65
CA GLY A 424 27.96 12.39 37.07
C GLY A 424 29.05 11.43 37.52
N LEU A 425 30.18 11.43 36.81
CA LEU A 425 31.38 10.80 37.32
C LEU A 425 31.59 11.48 38.66
N THR A 426 31.13 10.84 39.73
CA THR A 426 31.42 11.24 41.09
C THR A 426 32.88 10.87 41.27
N VAL A 427 33.74 11.73 40.74
CA VAL A 427 35.17 11.60 40.92
C VAL A 427 35.39 11.82 42.40
N SER A 428 35.53 10.72 43.14
CA SER A 428 35.89 10.77 44.54
C SER A 428 37.27 11.39 44.63
N TRP A 429 37.32 12.63 45.15
CA TRP A 429 38.56 13.38 45.35
C TRP A 429 39.56 12.59 46.20
N VAL A 430 39.07 11.73 47.10
CA VAL A 430 39.89 10.82 47.90
C VAL A 430 40.64 9.82 47.03
N LEU A 431 39.98 9.20 46.05
CA LEU A 431 40.63 8.24 45.14
C LEU A 431 41.64 8.93 44.23
N LEU A 432 41.37 10.16 43.78
CA LEU A 432 42.33 10.96 43.03
C LEU A 432 43.57 11.31 43.87
N LEU A 433 43.38 11.73 45.12
CA LEU A 433 44.47 12.07 46.03
C LEU A 433 45.29 10.84 46.41
N VAL A 434 44.65 9.69 46.63
CA VAL A 434 45.35 8.42 46.88
C VAL A 434 46.14 7.99 45.65
N ALA A 435 45.60 8.10 44.44
CA ALA A 435 46.32 7.78 43.20
C ALA A 435 47.50 8.74 42.93
N LEU A 436 47.37 10.01 43.29
CA LEU A 436 48.47 10.99 43.21
C LEU A 436 49.55 10.72 44.27
N ALA A 437 49.14 10.37 45.50
CA ALA A 437 50.06 10.03 46.58
C ALA A 437 50.82 8.73 46.30
N THR A 438 50.16 7.70 45.74
CA THR A 438 50.85 6.46 45.35
C THR A 438 51.84 6.70 44.22
N ARG A 439 51.55 7.59 43.25
CA ARG A 439 52.54 7.99 42.22
C ARG A 439 53.73 8.78 42.79
N LEU A 440 53.51 9.63 43.79
CA LEU A 440 54.60 10.38 44.44
C LEU A 440 55.49 9.49 45.31
N LEU A 441 54.92 8.43 45.90
CA LEU A 441 55.64 7.43 46.69
C LEU A 441 56.34 6.37 45.83
N TRP A 442 55.90 6.16 44.58
CA TRP A 442 56.57 5.31 43.61
C TRP A 442 57.63 6.10 42.82
N LYS A 443 58.76 6.40 43.47
CA LYS A 443 59.99 6.69 42.72
C LYS A 443 60.45 5.38 42.05
N PRO A 444 60.64 5.33 40.73
CA PRO A 444 61.30 4.19 40.11
C PRO A 444 62.74 4.17 40.61
N SER A 445 63.11 3.09 41.30
CA SER A 445 64.51 2.74 41.53
C SER A 445 65.14 2.56 40.15
N VAL A 446 65.93 3.54 39.72
CA VAL A 446 66.83 3.41 38.58
C VAL A 446 67.89 2.40 38.98
N LEU A 447 67.91 1.25 38.29
CA LEU A 447 68.99 0.28 38.25
C LEU A 447 69.30 0.01 36.77
#